data_AF-A0A0D2FFH3-F1
#
_entry.id   AF-A0A0D2FFH3-F1
#
_cell.length_a   1.000
_cell.length_b   1.000
_cell.length_c   1.000
_cell.angle_alpha   90.00
_cell.angle_beta   90.00
_cell.angle_gamma   90.00
#
_symmetry.space_group_name_H-M   'P 1'
#
loop_
_entity.id
_entity.type
_entity.pdbx_description
1 polymer ?
#
loop_
_entity_poly.entity_id
_entity_poly.type
_entity_poly.pdbx_seq_one_letter_code
_entity_poly.pdbx_strand_id
1 'polypeptide(L)'
;MEMGSTYVEILTSSSLFPPGPLLCASHIWHNDLHDENIFVDPAIPTEITGIIHWQSTLAASLFENAIDPGILDYDGPDIESLEQPILPENFNKLSGADKAAELRLYYSKALLVAYRRLIQKNTPLQAMISRLDRARVERSHCRASR
;
A
#
# COMPACT_ATOMS: atom_id res chain seq x y z
N MET A 1 -40.46 -15.00 1.43
CA MET A 1 -39.78 -14.23 2.50
C MET A 1 -38.47 -14.94 2.79
N GLU A 2 -37.49 -14.87 1.87
CA GLU A 2 -36.24 -15.66 1.90
C GLU A 2 -34.97 -14.80 1.74
N MET A 3 -35.09 -13.47 1.68
CA MET A 3 -33.92 -12.59 1.59
C MET A 3 -33.15 -12.42 2.91
N GLY A 4 -33.69 -12.92 4.04
CA GLY A 4 -33.07 -12.77 5.36
C GLY A 4 -31.99 -13.80 5.66
N SER A 5 -32.14 -15.04 5.16
CA SER A 5 -31.23 -16.14 5.51
C SER A 5 -29.91 -16.07 4.74
N THR A 6 -29.98 -15.72 3.47
CA THR A 6 -28.79 -15.57 2.59
C THR A 6 -27.91 -14.39 3.01
N TYR A 7 -28.49 -13.30 3.53
CA TYR A 7 -27.72 -12.13 3.97
C TYR A 7 -26.89 -12.45 5.22
N VAL A 8 -27.46 -13.20 6.18
CA VAL A 8 -26.75 -13.62 7.39
C VAL A 8 -25.66 -14.65 7.09
N GLU A 9 -25.91 -15.60 6.17
CA GLU A 9 -24.90 -16.57 5.74
C GLU A 9 -23.68 -15.88 5.10
N ILE A 10 -23.89 -14.88 4.25
CA ILE A 10 -22.80 -14.07 3.65
C ILE A 10 -21.98 -13.41 4.77
N LEU A 11 -22.63 -12.75 5.74
CA LEU A 11 -21.95 -12.03 6.82
C LEU A 11 -21.16 -12.94 7.78
N THR A 12 -21.48 -14.23 7.82
CA THR A 12 -20.78 -15.22 8.67
C THR A 12 -19.71 -16.03 7.92
N SER A 13 -19.56 -15.83 6.61
CA SER A 13 -18.59 -16.58 5.82
C SER A 13 -17.16 -16.23 6.23
N SER A 14 -16.44 -17.21 6.77
CA SER A 14 -15.02 -17.13 7.12
C SER A 14 -14.10 -16.80 5.92
N SER A 15 -14.62 -16.78 4.70
CA SER A 15 -13.89 -16.35 3.50
C SER A 15 -13.89 -14.83 3.29
N LEU A 16 -14.82 -14.08 3.90
CA LEU A 16 -14.92 -12.63 3.74
C LEU A 16 -14.02 -11.86 4.72
N PHE A 17 -13.77 -12.42 5.90
CA PHE A 17 -12.96 -11.78 6.93
C PHE A 17 -11.59 -12.45 7.01
N PRO A 18 -10.50 -11.67 7.00
CA PRO A 18 -9.18 -12.25 7.17
C PRO A 18 -9.05 -12.85 8.58
N PRO A 19 -8.36 -13.99 8.73
CA PRO A 19 -8.18 -14.62 10.02
C PRO A 19 -7.26 -13.77 10.89
N GLY A 20 -7.74 -13.32 12.05
CA GLY A 20 -6.90 -12.64 13.04
C GLY A 20 -7.65 -11.55 13.81
N PRO A 21 -7.72 -11.61 15.15
CA PRO A 21 -8.38 -10.58 15.96
C PRO A 21 -7.80 -9.17 15.74
N LEU A 22 -6.49 -9.07 15.44
CA LEU A 22 -5.83 -7.80 15.13
C LEU A 22 -6.21 -7.24 13.76
N LEU A 23 -6.66 -8.05 12.81
CA LEU A 23 -7.08 -7.55 11.50
C LEU A 23 -8.49 -6.96 11.56
N CYS A 24 -9.36 -7.54 12.38
CA CYS A 24 -10.74 -7.11 12.58
C CYS A 24 -10.90 -6.08 13.70
N ALA A 25 -9.86 -5.83 14.50
CA ALA A 25 -9.90 -4.77 15.49
C ALA A 25 -9.94 -3.39 14.81
N SER A 26 -10.57 -2.43 15.48
CA SER A 26 -10.65 -1.05 14.99
C SER A 26 -9.29 -0.36 15.15
N HIS A 27 -8.76 0.17 14.05
CA HIS A 27 -7.50 0.90 13.96
C HIS A 27 -7.75 2.28 13.37
N ILE A 28 -7.00 3.26 13.86
CA ILE A 28 -6.91 4.57 13.22
C ILE A 28 -5.76 4.50 12.20
N TRP A 29 -6.04 4.86 10.95
CA TRP A 29 -5.07 4.85 9.86
C TRP A 29 -5.16 6.15 9.06
N HIS A 30 -4.03 6.82 8.87
CA HIS A 30 -3.97 8.08 8.12
C HIS A 30 -4.06 7.81 6.61
N ASN A 31 -5.27 7.61 6.10
CA ASN A 31 -5.51 7.24 4.70
C ASN A 31 -5.07 8.30 3.68
N ASP A 32 -4.89 9.56 4.11
CA ASP A 32 -4.46 10.69 3.27
C ASP A 32 -3.07 11.19 3.68
N LEU A 33 -2.13 10.27 3.96
CA LEU A 33 -0.79 10.66 4.38
C LEU A 33 0.05 11.06 3.16
N HIS A 34 0.33 12.36 3.04
CA HIS A 34 1.23 12.95 2.05
C HIS A 34 2.11 14.03 2.70
N ASP A 35 3.07 14.57 1.95
CA ASP A 35 4.09 15.51 2.42
C ASP A 35 3.51 16.79 3.05
N GLU A 36 2.43 17.36 2.49
CA GLU A 36 1.76 18.54 3.08
C GLU A 36 1.12 18.25 4.47
N ASN A 37 0.92 16.98 4.82
CA ASN A 37 0.33 16.56 6.10
C ASN A 37 1.39 16.18 7.15
N ILE A 38 2.69 16.30 6.82
CA ILE A 38 3.81 15.93 7.68
C ILE A 38 4.70 17.15 7.94
N PHE A 39 4.89 17.48 9.20
CA PHE A 39 5.88 18.46 9.63
C PHE A 39 7.17 17.75 10.05
N VAL A 40 8.30 18.30 9.61
CA VAL A 40 9.64 17.83 9.97
C VAL A 40 10.44 18.95 10.63
N ASP A 41 11.44 18.58 11.43
CA ASP A 41 12.39 19.54 11.99
C ASP A 41 13.27 20.13 10.86
N PRO A 42 13.36 21.45 10.69
CA PRO A 42 14.20 22.06 9.65
C PRO A 42 15.71 21.86 9.87
N ALA A 43 16.15 21.67 11.11
CA ALA A 43 17.52 21.32 11.46
C ALA A 43 17.78 19.80 11.34
N ILE A 44 16.75 18.97 11.52
CA ILE A 44 16.82 17.51 11.42
C ILE A 44 15.69 16.98 10.51
N PRO A 45 15.82 17.02 9.18
CA PRO A 45 14.72 16.70 8.25
C PRO A 45 14.20 15.26 8.32
N THR A 46 14.89 14.36 9.02
CA THR A 46 14.46 12.99 9.29
C THR A 46 13.57 12.86 10.53
N GLU A 47 13.44 13.92 11.33
CA GLU A 47 12.61 13.94 12.53
C GLU A 47 11.23 14.52 12.19
N ILE A 48 10.19 13.70 12.38
CA ILE A 48 8.80 14.12 12.22
C ILE A 48 8.38 14.86 13.50
N THR A 49 8.02 16.13 13.37
CA THR A 49 7.55 16.99 14.47
C THR A 49 6.03 17.02 14.61
N GLY A 50 5.31 16.61 13.56
CA GLY A 50 3.85 16.52 13.60
C GLY A 50 3.24 15.85 12.38
N ILE A 51 2.07 15.24 12.58
CA ILE A 51 1.20 14.74 11.51
C ILE A 51 -0.16 15.39 11.73
N ILE A 52 -0.64 16.11 10.72
CA ILE A 52 -1.93 16.83 10.77
C ILE A 52 -2.94 16.18 9.83
N HIS A 53 -4.11 16.81 9.68
CA HIS A 53 -5.17 16.37 8.77
C HIS A 53 -5.83 15.02 9.13
N TRP A 54 -5.84 14.69 10.42
CA TRP A 54 -6.58 13.55 10.95
C TRP A 54 -8.12 13.71 10.88
N GLN A 55 -8.64 14.92 10.62
CA GLN A 55 -10.08 15.12 10.50
C GLN A 55 -10.65 14.23 9.37
N SER A 56 -11.73 13.50 9.66
CA SER A 56 -12.32 12.49 8.76
C SER A 56 -11.62 11.13 8.73
N THR A 57 -10.65 10.86 9.61
CA THR A 57 -10.12 9.50 9.79
C THR A 57 -11.16 8.59 10.44
N LEU A 58 -11.50 7.50 9.76
CA LEU A 58 -12.38 6.46 10.29
C LEU A 58 -11.56 5.43 11.08
N ALA A 59 -12.05 5.07 12.26
CA ALA A 59 -11.54 3.90 12.98
C ALA A 59 -12.15 2.64 12.35
N ALA A 60 -11.37 1.96 11.52
CA ALA A 60 -11.82 0.87 10.65
C ALA A 60 -11.04 -0.41 10.94
N SER A 61 -11.53 -1.55 10.46
CA SER A 61 -10.74 -2.77 10.53
C SER A 61 -9.46 -2.58 9.73
N LEU A 62 -8.36 -3.12 10.21
CA LEU A 62 -7.05 -2.89 9.60
C LEU A 62 -7.07 -3.26 8.11
N PHE A 63 -7.73 -4.36 7.74
CA PHE A 63 -7.86 -4.85 6.37
C PHE A 63 -8.65 -3.93 5.41
N GLU A 64 -9.31 -2.89 5.92
CA GLU A 64 -10.07 -1.91 5.13
C GLU A 64 -9.19 -0.72 4.68
N ASN A 65 -7.99 -0.58 5.24
CA ASN A 65 -7.11 0.55 4.97
C ASN A 65 -6.18 0.32 3.77
N ALA A 66 -5.76 1.42 3.13
CA ALA A 66 -4.79 1.40 2.05
C ALA A 66 -3.42 0.97 2.57
N ILE A 67 -2.85 -0.08 1.96
CA ILE A 67 -1.56 -0.63 2.37
C ILE A 67 -0.43 0.27 1.92
N ASP A 68 -0.48 0.80 0.69
CA ASP A 68 0.53 1.72 0.15
C ASP A 68 0.14 3.17 0.48
N PRO A 69 0.88 3.86 1.36
CA PRO A 69 0.58 5.24 1.72
C PRO A 69 0.87 6.19 0.55
N GLY A 70 0.02 7.22 0.41
CA GLY A 70 0.10 8.20 -0.67
C GLY A 70 1.47 8.88 -0.80
N ILE A 71 2.15 9.12 0.33
CA ILE A 71 3.50 9.71 0.38
C ILE A 71 4.56 8.97 -0.47
N LEU A 72 4.37 7.68 -0.76
CA LEU A 72 5.30 6.93 -1.58
C LEU A 72 5.16 7.26 -3.08
N ASP A 73 3.99 7.76 -3.50
CA ASP A 73 3.65 8.29 -4.83
C ASP A 73 4.32 7.54 -6.00
N TYR A 74 4.25 6.21 -5.95
CA TYR A 74 4.83 5.37 -6.99
C TYR A 74 3.88 5.26 -8.18
N ASP A 75 4.26 5.89 -9.28
CA ASP A 75 3.53 5.96 -10.55
C ASP A 75 4.03 4.96 -11.61
N GLY A 76 4.95 4.08 -11.23
CA GLY A 76 5.58 3.12 -12.13
C GLY A 76 4.78 1.84 -12.42
N PRO A 77 5.37 0.92 -13.20
CA PRO A 77 4.79 -0.39 -13.46
C PRO A 77 4.54 -1.18 -12.19
N ASP A 78 3.58 -2.12 -12.23
CA ASP A 78 3.28 -2.96 -11.07
C ASP A 78 4.53 -3.68 -10.49
N ILE A 79 4.57 -3.79 -9.17
CA ILE A 79 5.67 -4.46 -8.45
C ILE A 79 5.38 -5.96 -8.40
N GLU A 80 6.01 -6.72 -9.28
CA GLU A 80 5.85 -8.18 -9.36
C GLU A 80 6.62 -8.93 -8.26
N SER A 81 7.76 -8.37 -7.82
CA SER A 81 8.58 -8.94 -6.76
C SER A 81 8.98 -7.87 -5.76
N LEU A 82 9.14 -8.28 -4.51
CA LEU A 82 9.77 -7.45 -3.49
C LEU A 82 11.29 -7.62 -3.50
N GLU A 83 11.92 -7.92 -4.64
CA GLU A 83 13.38 -7.91 -4.74
C GLU A 83 13.91 -6.47 -4.81
N GLN A 84 15.19 -6.29 -4.48
CA GLN A 84 15.77 -4.95 -4.55
C GLN A 84 15.75 -4.48 -6.01
N PRO A 85 15.16 -3.30 -6.31
CA PRO A 85 15.16 -2.79 -7.68
C PRO A 85 16.57 -2.58 -8.19
N ILE A 86 16.75 -2.83 -9.48
CA ILE A 86 17.98 -2.56 -10.24
C ILE A 86 17.70 -1.48 -11.28
N LEU A 87 18.69 -0.62 -11.52
CA LEU A 87 18.64 0.30 -12.65
C LEU A 87 18.75 -0.49 -13.96
N PRO A 88 18.15 0.01 -15.04
CA PRO A 88 18.23 -0.67 -16.33
C PRO A 88 19.65 -0.62 -16.90
N GLU A 89 20.07 -1.65 -17.65
CA GLU A 89 21.44 -1.78 -18.17
C GLU A 89 21.87 -0.61 -19.06
N ASN A 90 20.92 0.01 -19.76
CA ASN A 90 21.15 1.15 -20.63
C ASN A 90 21.17 2.49 -19.87
N PHE A 91 21.02 2.52 -18.55
CA PHE A 91 20.97 3.76 -17.75
C PHE A 91 22.15 4.70 -18.06
N ASN A 92 23.37 4.16 -18.17
CA ASN A 92 24.57 4.95 -18.47
C ASN A 92 24.51 5.63 -19.85
N LYS A 93 23.73 5.09 -20.79
CA LYS A 93 23.55 5.58 -22.16
C LYS A 93 22.44 6.63 -22.28
N LEU A 94 21.65 6.85 -21.24
CA LEU A 94 20.54 7.81 -21.23
C LEU A 94 21.03 9.27 -21.20
N SER A 95 20.20 10.17 -21.71
CA SER A 95 20.41 11.63 -21.66
C SER A 95 20.08 12.19 -20.27
N GLY A 96 20.43 13.46 -19.98
CA GLY A 96 20.25 14.05 -18.64
C GLY A 96 18.80 14.00 -18.12
N ALA A 97 17.82 14.34 -18.96
CA ALA A 97 16.41 14.30 -18.57
C ALA A 97 15.91 12.85 -18.36
N ASP A 98 16.27 11.95 -19.29
CA ASP A 98 15.88 10.54 -19.20
C ASP A 98 16.52 9.85 -17.98
N LYS A 99 17.79 10.18 -17.67
CA LYS A 99 18.46 9.70 -16.45
C LYS A 99 17.76 10.18 -15.19
N ALA A 100 17.34 11.45 -15.14
CA ALA A 100 16.64 11.99 -13.98
C ALA A 100 15.28 11.31 -13.78
N ALA A 101 14.53 11.08 -14.86
CA ALA A 101 13.27 10.34 -14.82
C ALA A 101 13.47 8.89 -14.35
N GLU A 102 14.48 8.20 -14.91
CA GLU A 102 14.79 6.82 -14.52
C GLU A 102 15.24 6.72 -13.06
N LEU A 103 16.03 7.68 -12.56
CA LEU A 103 16.39 7.73 -11.14
C LEU A 103 15.18 7.99 -10.24
N ARG A 104 14.29 8.92 -10.62
CA ARG A 104 13.06 9.18 -9.87
C ARG A 104 12.22 7.91 -9.74
N LEU A 105 12.00 7.22 -10.86
CA LEU A 105 11.27 5.94 -10.90
C LEU A 105 11.97 4.86 -10.07
N TYR A 106 13.30 4.77 -10.17
CA TYR A 106 14.09 3.82 -9.39
C TYR A 106 13.94 4.04 -7.88
N TYR A 107 14.06 5.29 -7.42
CA TYR A 107 13.96 5.61 -6.00
C TYR A 107 12.54 5.43 -5.46
N SER A 108 11.51 5.85 -6.21
CA SER A 108 10.11 5.62 -5.78
C SER A 108 9.79 4.12 -5.71
N LYS A 109 10.26 3.33 -6.70
CA LYS A 109 10.16 1.85 -6.67
C LYS A 109 10.88 1.26 -5.46
N ALA A 110 12.09 1.71 -5.18
CA ALA A 110 12.90 1.22 -4.06
C ALA A 110 12.26 1.53 -2.71
N LEU A 111 11.70 2.72 -2.54
CA LEU A 111 10.96 3.11 -1.33
C LEU A 111 9.71 2.25 -1.15
N LEU A 112 8.91 2.06 -2.20
CA LEU A 112 7.71 1.21 -2.13
C LEU A 112 8.05 -0.25 -1.78
N VAL A 113 9.07 -0.82 -2.42
CA VAL A 113 9.53 -2.18 -2.11
C VAL A 113 10.05 -2.29 -0.68
N ALA A 114 10.86 -1.32 -0.22
CA ALA A 114 11.37 -1.30 1.14
C ALA A 114 10.23 -1.21 2.16
N TYR A 115 9.25 -0.34 1.93
CA TYR A 115 8.07 -0.21 2.77
C TYR A 115 7.28 -1.53 2.82
N ARG A 116 6.94 -2.13 1.68
CA ARG A 116 6.21 -3.41 1.66
C ARG A 116 6.97 -4.53 2.36
N ARG A 117 8.30 -4.58 2.25
CA ARG A 117 9.15 -5.51 3.01
C ARG A 117 9.07 -5.27 4.53
N LEU A 118 9.06 -4.01 4.97
CA LEU A 118 8.91 -3.66 6.39
C LEU A 118 7.55 -4.11 6.92
N ILE A 119 6.49 -3.85 6.16
CA ILE A 119 5.12 -4.26 6.50
C ILE A 119 4.99 -5.80 6.53
N GLN A 120 5.62 -6.52 5.59
CA GLN A 120 5.64 -7.99 5.62
C GLN A 120 6.31 -8.58 6.87
N LYS A 121 7.36 -7.92 7.38
CA LYS A 121 8.00 -8.33 8.64
C LYS A 121 7.13 -8.04 9.87
N ASN A 122 6.18 -7.12 9.75
CA ASN A 122 5.27 -6.76 10.82
C ASN A 122 4.05 -7.69 10.81
N THR A 123 4.07 -8.70 11.69
CA THR A 123 3.12 -9.83 11.74
C THR A 123 1.63 -9.47 11.64
N PRO A 124 1.09 -8.44 12.33
CA PRO A 124 -0.33 -8.06 12.16
C PRO A 124 -0.64 -7.45 10.78
N LEU A 125 0.33 -6.88 10.07
CA LEU A 125 0.10 -6.18 8.79
C LEU A 125 0.42 -7.07 7.57
N GLN A 126 1.19 -8.14 7.75
CA GLN A 126 1.54 -9.10 6.69
C GLN A 126 0.29 -9.63 5.95
N ALA A 127 -0.77 -9.94 6.68
CA ALA A 127 -2.01 -10.49 6.12
C ALA A 127 -2.77 -9.50 5.21
N MET A 128 -2.52 -8.19 5.34
CA MET A 128 -3.09 -7.19 4.43
C MET A 128 -2.44 -7.28 3.04
N ILE A 129 -1.11 -7.44 2.98
CA ILE A 129 -0.36 -7.52 1.72
C ILE A 129 -0.82 -8.71 0.87
N SER A 130 -1.03 -9.87 1.49
CA SER A 130 -1.51 -11.08 0.81
C SER A 130 -2.92 -10.96 0.18
N ARG A 131 -3.67 -9.88 0.46
CA ARG A 131 -4.94 -9.57 -0.22
C ARG A 131 -4.74 -8.76 -1.50
N LEU A 132 -3.72 -7.91 -1.59
CA LEU A 132 -3.44 -7.15 -2.81
C LEU A 132 -3.06 -8.07 -3.97
N ASP A 133 -2.30 -9.12 -3.68
CA ASP A 133 -1.94 -10.12 -4.70
C ASP A 133 -3.20 -10.81 -5.25
N ARG A 134 -4.17 -11.16 -4.39
CA ARG A 134 -5.45 -11.77 -4.83
C ARG A 134 -6.35 -10.80 -5.60
N ALA A 135 -6.61 -9.61 -5.04
CA ALA A 135 -7.51 -8.63 -5.66
C ALA A 135 -6.94 -8.00 -6.95
N ARG A 136 -5.62 -8.08 -7.18
CA ARG A 136 -4.98 -7.68 -8.45
C ARG A 136 -4.96 -8.82 -9.47
N VAL A 137 -4.70 -10.06 -9.06
CA VAL A 137 -4.83 -11.25 -9.93
C VAL A 137 -6.24 -11.37 -10.52
N GLU A 138 -7.28 -11.09 -9.73
CA GLU A 138 -8.68 -11.11 -10.21
C GLU A 138 -8.96 -10.01 -11.26
N ARG A 139 -8.32 -8.83 -11.14
CA ARG A 139 -8.47 -7.71 -12.09
C ARG A 139 -7.71 -7.93 -13.39
N SER A 140 -6.54 -8.59 -13.37
CA SER A 140 -5.80 -8.96 -14.57
C SER A 140 -6.49 -10.09 -15.35
N HIS A 141 -7.10 -11.06 -14.67
CA HIS A 141 -7.93 -12.09 -15.33
C HIS A 141 -9.14 -11.48 -16.06
N CYS A 142 -9.78 -10.46 -15.47
CA CYS A 142 -10.90 -9.76 -16.11
C CYS A 142 -10.50 -8.96 -17.37
N ARG A 143 -9.24 -8.47 -17.46
CA ARG A 143 -8.71 -7.80 -18.66
C ARG A 143 -8.23 -8.76 -19.74
N ALA A 144 -7.75 -9.95 -19.38
CA ALA A 144 -7.30 -10.98 -20.34
C ALA A 144 -8.45 -11.77 -20.99
N SER A 145 -9.68 -11.63 -20.46
CA SER A 145 -10.88 -12.35 -20.93
C SER A 145 -11.80 -11.50 -21.81
N ARG A 146 -11.34 -10.35 -22.32
CA ARG A 146 -12.06 -9.46 -23.23
C ARG A 146 -11.35 -9.34 -24.57
#